data_AF-A0A090WHU5-F1
#
_entry.id   AF-A0A090WHU5-F1
#
_cell.length_a   1.000
_cell.length_b   1.000
_cell.length_c   1.000
_cell.angle_alpha   90.00
_cell.angle_beta   90.00
_cell.angle_gamma   90.00
#
_symmetry.space_group_name_H-M   'P 1'
#
loop_
_entity.id
_entity.type
_entity.pdbx_description
1 polymer ?
#
loop_
_entity_poly.entity_id
_entity_poly.type
_entity_poly.pdbx_seq_one_letter_code
_entity_poly.pdbx_strand_id
1 'polypeptide(L)'
;MSFESLGLSNQLLFALRENQFSHPTPIQKLAMPDILAGKDVLGIAKTGSGKTMAYALPLLQRLEGIESENRHITALILVPTRELAAQVSEVFIPYSKALTKPLITMQFMAVLPLIRKCVR
;
A
#
# COMPACT_ATOMS: atom_id res chain seq x y z
N MET A 1 -20.40 -1.37 5.70
CA MET A 1 -19.08 -2.02 5.90
C MET A 1 -18.07 -0.97 6.28
N SER A 2 -17.52 -1.10 7.47
CA SER A 2 -16.48 -0.24 8.04
C SER A 2 -15.08 -0.84 7.77
N PHE A 3 -14.00 -0.18 8.19
CA PHE A 3 -12.65 -0.70 8.02
C PHE A 3 -12.37 -1.92 8.91
N GLU A 4 -13.00 -1.99 10.08
CA GLU A 4 -12.85 -3.09 11.04
C GLU A 4 -13.27 -4.43 10.43
N SER A 5 -14.28 -4.42 9.56
CA SER A 5 -14.75 -5.63 8.88
C SER A 5 -13.87 -6.07 7.71
N LEU A 6 -12.77 -5.36 7.41
CA LEU A 6 -11.86 -5.67 6.30
C LEU A 6 -10.62 -6.45 6.72
N GLY A 7 -10.47 -6.79 8.01
CA GLY A 7 -9.35 -7.59 8.51
C GLY A 7 -8.06 -6.80 8.77
N LEU A 8 -8.16 -5.48 8.94
CA LEU A 8 -7.03 -4.63 9.32
C LEU A 8 -6.68 -4.77 10.80
N SER A 9 -5.41 -4.57 11.15
CA SER A 9 -4.90 -4.59 12.52
C SER A 9 -5.43 -3.40 13.33
N ASN A 10 -5.54 -3.56 14.64
CA ASN A 10 -6.01 -2.51 15.54
C ASN A 10 -5.16 -1.23 15.46
N GLN A 11 -3.86 -1.37 15.22
CA GLN A 11 -2.93 -0.24 15.05
C GLN A 11 -3.26 0.56 13.79
N LEU A 12 -3.50 -0.09 12.66
CA LEU A 12 -3.89 0.58 11.41
C LEU A 12 -5.29 1.20 11.52
N LEU A 13 -6.23 0.53 12.20
CA LEU A 13 -7.56 1.07 12.47
C LEU A 13 -7.51 2.32 13.36
N PHE A 14 -6.60 2.36 14.34
CA PHE A 14 -6.34 3.57 15.12
C PHE A 14 -5.77 4.69 14.25
N ALA A 15 -4.76 4.41 13.43
CA ALA A 15 -4.19 5.39 12.51
C ALA A 15 -5.22 5.94 11.51
N LEU A 16 -6.14 5.10 11.00
CA LEU A 16 -7.25 5.54 10.15
C LEU A 16 -8.17 6.53 10.86
N ARG A 17 -8.50 6.29 12.13
CA ARG A 17 -9.34 7.19 12.94
C ARG A 17 -8.65 8.53 13.20
N GLU A 18 -7.36 8.52 13.53
CA GLU A 18 -6.55 9.74 13.69
C GLU A 18 -6.51 10.58 12.41
N ASN A 19 -6.46 9.93 11.25
CA ASN A 19 -6.50 10.59 9.94
C ASN A 19 -7.94 10.87 9.43
N GLN A 20 -8.96 10.75 10.29
CA GLN A 20 -10.36 11.04 10.00
C GLN A 20 -10.97 10.23 8.83
N PHE A 21 -10.40 9.06 8.52
CA PHE A 21 -10.96 8.14 7.53
C PHE A 21 -11.99 7.22 8.20
N SER A 22 -13.27 7.50 7.96
CA SER A 22 -14.38 6.78 8.61
C SER A 22 -14.88 5.58 7.82
N HIS A 23 -14.84 5.62 6.47
CA HIS A 23 -15.48 4.61 5.64
C HIS A 23 -14.61 4.21 4.43
N PRO A 24 -14.47 2.90 4.15
CA PRO A 24 -13.73 2.45 2.99
C PRO A 24 -14.48 2.73 1.69
N THR A 25 -13.73 3.10 0.66
CA THR A 25 -14.27 3.27 -0.70
C THR A 25 -14.62 1.91 -1.33
N PRO A 26 -15.43 1.85 -2.41
CA PRO A 26 -15.77 0.58 -3.04
C PRO A 26 -14.55 -0.26 -3.47
N ILE A 27 -13.52 0.39 -4.05
CA ILE A 27 -12.31 -0.34 -4.47
C ILE A 27 -11.50 -0.87 -3.27
N GLN A 28 -11.52 -0.17 -2.13
CA GLN A 28 -10.86 -0.62 -0.90
C GLN A 28 -11.56 -1.85 -0.32
N LYS A 29 -12.90 -1.83 -0.25
CA LYS A 29 -13.71 -2.97 0.21
C LYS A 29 -13.47 -4.23 -0.61
N LEU A 30 -13.32 -4.07 -1.93
CA LEU A 30 -13.10 -5.18 -2.85
C LEU A 30 -11.66 -5.71 -2.78
N ALA A 31 -10.66 -4.82 -2.75
CA ALA A 31 -9.27 -5.23 -2.88
C ALA A 31 -8.62 -5.67 -1.57
N MET A 32 -8.91 -5.00 -0.45
CA MET A 32 -8.17 -5.23 0.81
C MET A 32 -8.23 -6.67 1.32
N PRO A 33 -9.40 -7.34 1.37
CA PRO A 33 -9.47 -8.71 1.88
C PRO A 33 -8.64 -9.70 1.05
N ASP A 34 -8.65 -9.55 -0.28
CA ASP A 34 -7.88 -10.42 -1.18
C ASP A 34 -6.37 -10.17 -1.06
N ILE A 35 -5.94 -8.90 -0.92
CA ILE A 35 -4.52 -8.56 -0.72
C ILE A 35 -4.02 -9.10 0.63
N LEU A 36 -4.82 -9.00 1.69
CA LEU A 36 -4.50 -9.57 3.01
C LEU A 36 -4.41 -11.10 2.96
N ALA A 37 -5.26 -11.74 2.16
CA ALA A 37 -5.20 -13.17 1.90
C ALA A 37 -4.00 -13.60 1.02
N GLY A 38 -3.17 -12.66 0.60
CA GLY A 38 -1.97 -12.94 -0.19
C GLY A 38 -2.24 -13.25 -1.67
N LYS A 39 -3.43 -12.91 -2.18
CA LYS A 39 -3.79 -13.13 -3.59
C LYS A 39 -3.27 -12.00 -4.47
N ASP A 40 -3.06 -12.33 -5.75
CA ASP A 40 -2.83 -11.33 -6.79
C ASP A 40 -4.14 -10.60 -7.12
N VAL A 41 -4.07 -9.27 -7.19
CA VAL A 41 -5.25 -8.41 -7.38
C VAL A 41 -4.99 -7.40 -8.50
N LEU A 42 -5.92 -7.35 -9.47
CA LEU A 42 -5.97 -6.31 -10.49
C LEU A 42 -7.04 -5.27 -10.15
N GLY A 43 -6.62 -4.10 -9.70
CA GLY A 43 -7.53 -3.01 -9.31
C GLY A 43 -7.77 -1.99 -10.42
N ILE A 44 -8.91 -2.05 -11.10
CA ILE A 44 -9.33 -1.06 -12.11
C ILE A 44 -10.36 -0.10 -11.48
N ALA A 45 -10.01 1.19 -11.40
CA ALA A 45 -10.92 2.23 -10.92
C ALA A 45 -10.48 3.60 -11.43
N LYS A 46 -11.38 4.59 -11.38
CA LYS A 46 -11.05 5.99 -11.75
C LYS A 46 -10.00 6.63 -10.84
N THR A 47 -9.31 7.67 -11.32
CA THR A 47 -8.41 8.48 -10.48
C THR A 47 -9.16 9.06 -9.29
N GLY A 48 -8.50 9.16 -8.13
CA GLY A 48 -9.12 9.65 -6.89
C GLY A 48 -10.04 8.64 -6.19
N SER A 49 -10.18 7.41 -6.68
CA SER A 49 -11.04 6.39 -6.06
C SER A 49 -10.50 5.76 -4.77
N GLY A 50 -9.30 6.15 -4.33
CA GLY A 50 -8.64 5.58 -3.14
C GLY A 50 -7.84 4.28 -3.38
N LYS A 51 -7.43 4.00 -4.63
CA LYS A 51 -6.62 2.81 -4.98
C LYS A 51 -5.32 2.70 -4.18
N THR A 52 -4.62 3.81 -3.97
CA THR A 52 -3.34 3.83 -3.23
C THR A 52 -3.52 3.24 -1.84
N MET A 53 -4.52 3.73 -1.10
CA MET A 53 -4.83 3.23 0.23
C MET A 53 -5.38 1.80 0.23
N ALA A 54 -6.04 1.39 -0.87
CA ALA A 54 -6.56 0.03 -1.04
C ALA A 54 -5.45 -1.04 -1.00
N TYR A 55 -4.25 -0.74 -1.54
CA TYR A 55 -3.10 -1.64 -1.43
C TYR A 55 -2.14 -1.26 -0.30
N ALA A 56 -2.03 0.02 0.08
CA ALA A 56 -1.04 0.47 1.06
C ALA A 56 -1.28 -0.11 2.46
N LEU A 57 -2.51 -0.04 2.96
CA LEU A 57 -2.86 -0.53 4.30
C LEU A 57 -2.63 -2.04 4.46
N PRO A 58 -3.14 -2.91 3.56
CA PRO A 58 -2.88 -4.34 3.69
C PRO A 58 -1.41 -4.70 3.43
N LEU A 59 -0.69 -3.93 2.59
CA LEU A 59 0.75 -4.11 2.41
C LEU A 59 1.52 -3.80 3.71
N LEU A 60 1.23 -2.69 4.37
CA LEU A 60 1.84 -2.30 5.65
C LEU A 60 1.63 -3.37 6.73
N GLN A 61 0.41 -3.90 6.83
CA GLN A 61 0.10 -4.99 7.76
C GLN A 61 0.91 -6.26 7.46
N ARG A 62 1.05 -6.62 6.19
CA ARG A 62 1.84 -7.79 5.79
C ARG A 62 3.32 -7.60 6.09
N LEU A 63 3.84 -6.38 5.94
CA LEU A 63 5.24 -6.05 6.23
C LEU A 63 5.57 -6.17 7.72
N GLU A 64 4.60 -5.98 8.62
CA GLU A 64 4.83 -6.11 10.07
C GLU A 64 5.28 -7.51 10.47
N GLY A 65 4.77 -8.54 9.79
CA GLY A 65 5.10 -9.94 10.04
C GLY A 65 6.42 -10.40 9.40
N ILE A 66 7.13 -9.54 8.66
CA ILE A 66 8.34 -9.93 7.92
C ILE A 66 9.59 -9.47 8.68
N GLU A 67 10.44 -10.44 9.02
CA GLU A 67 11.81 -10.19 9.47
C GLU A 67 12.67 -9.96 8.21
N SER A 68 13.17 -8.73 8.02
CA SER A 68 14.18 -8.46 6.99
C SER A 68 15.56 -8.62 7.61
N GLU A 69 16.20 -9.77 7.35
CA GLU A 69 17.63 -9.91 7.56
C GLU A 69 18.36 -9.04 6.53
N ASN A 70 19.45 -8.36 6.90
CA ASN A 70 20.41 -7.72 5.96
C ASN A 70 19.87 -6.70 4.93
N ARG A 71 19.00 -5.74 5.33
CA ARG A 71 18.55 -4.62 4.46
C ARG A 71 17.88 -5.06 3.15
N HIS A 72 17.29 -6.26 3.11
CA HIS A 72 16.58 -6.73 1.93
C HIS A 72 15.29 -5.93 1.71
N ILE A 73 15.00 -5.63 0.43
CA ILE A 73 13.76 -4.97 0.00
C ILE A 73 12.62 -5.98 0.13
N THR A 74 11.65 -5.69 1.00
CA THR A 74 10.49 -6.56 1.28
C THR A 74 9.25 -6.20 0.47
N ALA A 75 9.20 -5.00 -0.11
CA ALA A 75 8.13 -4.58 -1.01
C ALA A 75 8.64 -3.57 -2.04
N LEU A 76 8.10 -3.63 -3.26
CA LEU A 76 8.41 -2.70 -4.35
C LEU A 76 7.11 -2.14 -4.93
N ILE A 77 7.01 -0.82 -4.97
CA ILE A 77 5.89 -0.11 -5.60
C ILE A 77 6.43 0.62 -6.83
N LEU A 78 5.88 0.30 -8.00
CA LEU A 78 6.29 0.90 -9.27
C LEU A 78 5.26 1.94 -9.70
N VAL A 79 5.74 3.14 -10.01
CA VAL A 79 4.92 4.25 -10.50
C VAL A 79 5.61 4.96 -11.66
N PRO A 80 4.86 5.53 -12.61
CA PRO A 80 5.42 6.10 -13.84
C PRO A 80 6.19 7.41 -13.68
N THR A 81 5.95 8.18 -12.61
CA THR A 81 6.55 9.51 -12.43
C THR A 81 7.03 9.74 -11.00
N ARG A 82 7.97 10.68 -10.85
CA ARG A 82 8.53 11.05 -9.53
C ARG A 82 7.48 11.69 -8.64
N GLU A 83 6.62 12.52 -9.21
CA GLU A 83 5.57 13.23 -8.50
C GLU A 83 4.56 12.23 -7.95
N LEU A 84 4.22 11.20 -8.73
CA LEU A 84 3.35 10.13 -8.26
C LEU A 84 4.05 9.26 -7.20
N ALA A 85 5.37 9.07 -7.27
CA ALA A 85 6.13 8.39 -6.21
C ALA A 85 6.08 9.16 -4.89
N ALA A 86 6.24 10.49 -4.94
CA ALA A 86 6.10 11.35 -3.78
C ALA A 86 4.69 11.28 -3.19
N GLN A 87 3.65 11.42 -4.02
CA GLN A 87 2.25 11.30 -3.60
C GLN A 87 1.92 9.94 -2.98
N VAL A 88 2.43 8.85 -3.56
CA VAL A 88 2.27 7.52 -2.98
C VAL A 88 2.97 7.45 -1.63
N SER A 89 4.22 7.90 -1.53
CA SER A 89 4.96 7.91 -0.27
C SER A 89 4.25 8.70 0.84
N GLU A 90 3.66 9.85 0.51
CA GLU A 90 2.86 10.65 1.45
C GLU A 90 1.66 9.88 2.01
N VAL A 91 1.04 9.00 1.21
CA VAL A 91 -0.03 8.12 1.70
C VAL A 91 0.49 7.11 2.71
N PHE A 92 1.73 6.62 2.59
CA PHE A 92 2.28 5.59 3.50
C PHE A 92 2.74 6.16 4.84
N ILE A 93 3.29 7.37 4.87
CA ILE A 93 3.93 7.96 6.07
C ILE A 93 3.03 8.01 7.32
N PRO A 94 1.74 8.40 7.24
CA PRO A 94 0.88 8.44 8.43
C PRO A 94 0.65 7.06 9.04
N TYR A 95 0.58 6.03 8.21
CA TYR A 95 0.24 4.67 8.63
C TYR A 95 1.47 3.82 8.96
N SER A 96 2.66 4.17 8.45
CA SER A 96 3.90 3.47 8.81
C SER A 96 4.27 3.65 10.29
N LYS A 97 3.86 4.75 10.91
CA LYS A 97 4.02 4.99 12.36
C LYS A 97 3.23 4.03 13.23
N ALA A 98 2.20 3.40 12.67
CA ALA A 98 1.40 2.41 13.38
C ALA A 98 2.13 1.08 13.54
N LEU A 99 3.19 0.84 12.75
CA LEU A 99 3.93 -0.41 12.76
C LEU A 99 4.94 -0.45 13.89
N THR A 100 5.16 -1.66 14.40
CA THR A 100 6.14 -1.90 15.48
C THR A 100 7.59 -1.70 15.02
N LYS A 101 7.89 -1.92 13.73
CA LYS A 101 9.24 -1.78 13.14
C LYS A 101 9.32 -0.55 12.24
N PRO A 102 10.45 0.18 12.25
CA PRO A 102 10.63 1.33 11.38
C PRO A 102 10.67 0.89 9.92
N LEU A 103 9.77 1.45 9.10
CA LEU A 103 9.82 1.29 7.65
C LEU A 103 10.74 2.35 7.03
N ILE A 104 11.67 1.89 6.20
CA ILE A 104 12.48 2.76 5.35
C ILE A 104 11.85 2.76 3.96
N THR A 105 11.22 3.88 3.60
CA THR A 105 10.72 4.09 2.25
C THR A 105 11.82 4.76 1.43
N MET A 106 12.33 4.07 0.40
CA MET A 106 13.26 4.65 -0.56
C MET A 106 12.53 4.94 -1.86
N GLN A 107 12.61 6.18 -2.33
CA GLN A 107 12.13 6.57 -3.66
C GLN A 107 13.33 6.52 -4.61
N PHE A 108 13.33 5.60 -5.56
CA PHE A 108 14.37 5.49 -6.58
C PHE A 108 13.77 5.82 -7.95
N MET A 109 14.35 6.81 -8.62
CA MET A 109 14.05 7.06 -10.02
C MET A 109 15.00 6.23 -10.88
N ALA A 110 14.51 5.08 -11.35
CA ALA A 110 15.19 4.36 -12.41
C ALA A 110 14.73 4.91 -13.76
N VAL A 111 15.66 5.44 -14.57
CA VAL A 111 15.42 5.54 -16.01
C VAL A 111 15.51 4.10 -16.53
N LEU A 112 14.40 3.36 -16.52
CA LEU A 112 14.37 2.07 -17.21
C LEU A 112 14.57 2.39 -18.70
N PRO A 113 15.66 1.94 -19.36
CA PRO A 113 15.63 1.86 -20.81
C PRO A 113 14.41 1.00 -21.15
N LEU A 114 13.50 1.55 -21.96
CA LEU A 114 12.23 0.92 -22.34
C LEU A 114 12.36 -0.60 -22.36
N ILE A 115 11.62 -1.29 -21.49
CA ILE A 115 11.36 -2.72 -21.65
C ILE A 115 10.63 -2.85 -22.99
N ARG A 116 11.40 -3.12 -24.06
CA ARG A 116 10.87 -3.47 -25.37
C ARG A 116 10.03 -4.73 -25.17
N LYS A 117 8.72 -4.59 -25.39
CA LYS A 117 7.73 -5.62 -25.71
C LYS A 117 8.16 -7.06 -25.39
N CYS A 118 7.78 -7.57 -24.22
CA CYS A 118 7.41 -8.98 -24.09
C CYS A 118 5.89 -9.07 -24.19
N VAL A 119 5.38 -9.00 -25.43
CA VAL A 119 4.08 -9.58 -25.78
C VAL A 119 4.43 -10.96 -26.32
N ARG A 120 3.99 -12.01 -25.64
CA ARG A 120 3.79 -13.33 -26.25
C ARG A 120 2.36 -13.41 -26.73
#